data_AF-A0A7Z2ZJ46-F1
#
_entry.id   AF-A0A7Z2ZJ46-F1
#
_cell.length_a   1.000
_cell.length_b   1.000
_cell.length_c   1.000
_cell.angle_alpha   90.00
_cell.angle_beta   90.00
_cell.angle_gamma   90.00
#
_symmetry.space_group_name_H-M   'P 1'
#
loop_
_entity.id
_entity.type
_entity.pdbx_description
1 polymer ?
#
loop_
_entity_poly.entity_id
_entity_poly.type
_entity_poly.pdbx_seq_one_letter_code
_entity_poly.pdbx_strand_id
1 'polypeptide(L)'
;MLTPEQIAALDAAELARAQRPPRRVRPTKQCTVGYGYYPDSQQRVPALRLRGRWLEQVGFAIGSKLCVTVHDRALVITVIGEECEQVDELPRHRAGSR
;
A
#
# COMPACT_ATOMS: atom_id res chain seq x y z
N MET A 1 17.72 13.65 40.93
CA MET A 1 16.40 13.96 41.51
C MET A 1 15.67 14.79 40.48
N LEU A 2 14.53 14.31 39.96
CA LEU A 2 13.68 15.16 39.11
C LEU A 2 13.11 16.28 39.99
N THR A 3 13.06 17.49 39.47
CA THR A 3 12.43 18.60 40.18
C THR A 3 10.91 18.36 40.24
N PRO A 4 10.22 18.87 41.27
CA PRO A 4 8.75 18.75 41.36
C PRO A 4 8.03 19.27 40.10
N GLU A 5 8.60 20.30 39.46
CA GLU A 5 8.11 20.85 38.21
C GLU A 5 8.20 19.85 37.04
N GLN A 6 9.30 19.09 36.96
CA GLN A 6 9.47 18.06 35.92
C GLN A 6 8.50 16.89 36.10
N ILE A 7 8.18 16.54 37.36
CA ILE A 7 7.18 15.51 37.68
C ILE A 7 5.79 16.00 37.26
N ALA A 8 5.42 17.22 37.66
CA ALA A 8 4.14 17.82 37.27
C ALA A 8 4.00 17.97 35.75
N ALA A 9 5.09 18.32 35.05
CA ALA A 9 5.10 18.39 33.59
C ALA A 9 4.91 17.03 32.92
N LEU A 10 5.48 15.95 33.48
CA LEU A 10 5.30 14.59 32.98
C LEU A 10 3.87 14.10 33.20
N ASP A 11 3.31 14.34 34.37
CA ASP A 11 1.92 14.00 34.70
C ASP A 11 0.92 14.78 33.84
N ALA A 12 1.18 16.08 33.62
CA ALA A 12 0.38 16.88 32.70
C ALA A 12 0.47 16.38 31.26
N ALA A 13 1.63 15.91 30.81
CA ALA A 13 1.82 15.34 29.48
C ALA A 13 1.11 13.98 29.33
N GLU A 14 1.12 13.14 30.36
CA GLU A 14 0.35 11.88 30.44
C GLU A 14 -1.14 12.15 30.36
N LEU A 15 -1.67 13.06 31.19
CA LEU A 15 -3.07 13.46 31.18
C LEU A 15 -3.49 14.05 29.82
N ALA A 16 -2.65 14.88 29.21
CA ALA A 16 -2.90 15.42 27.88
C ALA A 16 -2.88 14.35 26.78
N ARG A 17 -2.08 13.29 26.92
CA ARG A 17 -2.09 12.14 25.99
C ARG A 17 -3.34 11.29 26.16
N ALA A 18 -3.78 11.06 27.40
CA ALA A 18 -5.00 10.30 27.70
C ALA A 18 -6.27 11.00 27.19
N GLN A 19 -6.29 12.35 27.21
CA GLN A 19 -7.41 13.16 26.72
C GLN A 19 -7.42 13.36 25.21
N ARG A 20 -6.38 12.93 24.47
CA ARG A 20 -6.40 13.07 23.01
C ARG A 20 -7.49 12.18 22.43
N PRO A 21 -8.38 12.74 21.58
CA PRO A 21 -9.35 11.92 20.88
C PRO A 21 -8.62 10.83 20.09
N PRO A 22 -9.17 9.61 20.03
CA PRO A 22 -8.55 8.53 19.26
C PRO A 22 -8.28 9.04 17.86
N ARG A 23 -7.02 8.91 17.42
CA ARG A 23 -6.62 9.30 16.07
C ARG A 23 -7.58 8.61 15.11
N ARG A 24 -8.46 9.37 14.45
CA ARG A 24 -9.39 8.81 13.48
C ARG A 24 -8.55 8.07 12.45
N VAL A 25 -8.64 6.74 12.46
CA VAL A 25 -8.17 5.91 11.36
C VAL A 25 -9.10 6.25 10.21
N ARG A 26 -8.68 7.19 9.35
CA ARG A 26 -9.41 7.50 8.13
C ARG A 26 -9.65 6.17 7.41
N PRO A 27 -10.83 5.92 6.83
CA PRO A 27 -11.02 4.74 6.00
C PRO A 27 -9.94 4.74 4.91
N THR A 28 -8.93 3.89 5.06
CA THR A 28 -7.76 3.81 4.18
C THR A 28 -8.10 3.19 2.82
N LYS A 29 -9.37 2.83 2.60
CA LYS A 29 -9.87 2.06 1.46
C LYS A 29 -10.42 2.91 0.32
N GLN A 30 -10.61 4.22 0.52
CA GLN A 30 -11.14 5.11 -0.52
C GLN A 30 -10.02 6.01 -1.04
N CYS A 31 -9.63 5.79 -2.28
CA CYS A 31 -8.70 6.66 -3.00
C CYS A 31 -9.37 7.14 -4.29
N THR A 32 -9.10 8.39 -4.65
CA THR A 32 -9.52 8.95 -5.93
C THR A 32 -8.45 8.66 -6.97
N VAL A 33 -8.87 8.25 -8.15
CA VAL A 33 -7.99 8.06 -9.31
C VAL A 33 -7.35 9.41 -9.66
N GLY A 34 -6.02 9.46 -9.60
CA GLY A 34 -5.23 10.58 -10.09
C GLY A 34 -4.84 10.38 -11.55
N TYR A 35 -3.88 11.18 -12.02
CA TYR A 35 -3.31 11.03 -13.35
C TYR A 35 -1.78 10.93 -13.29
N GLY A 36 -1.22 10.21 -14.26
CA GLY A 36 0.20 10.19 -14.60
C GLY A 36 0.41 10.48 -16.08
N TYR A 37 1.65 10.36 -16.54
CA TYR A 37 2.02 10.53 -17.94
C TYR A 37 2.84 9.32 -18.40
N TYR A 38 2.72 8.94 -19.67
CA TYR A 38 3.69 8.02 -20.26
C TYR A 38 5.08 8.68 -20.33
N PRO A 39 6.18 7.92 -20.23
CA PRO A 39 7.53 8.47 -20.29
C PRO A 39 7.80 9.28 -21.57
N ASP A 40 7.28 8.81 -22.71
CA ASP A 40 7.57 9.36 -24.04
C ASP A 40 6.42 10.21 -24.61
N SER A 41 5.39 10.52 -23.81
CA SER A 41 4.31 11.39 -24.26
C SER A 41 3.68 12.22 -23.13
N GLN A 42 3.16 13.38 -23.49
CA GLN A 42 2.36 14.22 -22.58
C GLN A 42 0.91 13.69 -22.40
N GLN A 43 0.63 12.46 -22.80
CA GLN A 43 -0.69 11.87 -22.64
C GLN A 43 -0.95 11.54 -21.17
N ARG A 44 -2.07 12.07 -20.64
CA ARG A 44 -2.53 11.75 -19.29
C ARG A 44 -3.13 10.35 -19.26
N VAL A 45 -2.79 9.60 -18.22
CA VAL A 45 -3.34 8.26 -17.96
C VAL A 45 -3.83 8.14 -16.52
N PRO A 46 -4.86 7.32 -16.24
CA PRO A 46 -5.32 7.04 -14.88
C PRO A 46 -4.21 6.43 -14.01
N ALA A 47 -4.06 6.92 -12.77
CA ALA A 47 -3.07 6.40 -11.84
C ALA A 47 -3.63 6.26 -10.41
N LEU A 48 -3.34 5.13 -9.77
CA LEU A 48 -3.66 4.87 -8.36
C LEU A 48 -2.39 4.91 -7.51
N ARG A 49 -2.44 5.61 -6.37
CA ARG A 49 -1.32 5.67 -5.40
C ARG A 49 -1.74 5.02 -4.09
N LEU A 50 -1.24 3.80 -3.84
CA LEU A 50 -1.45 3.08 -2.60
C LEU A 50 -0.20 3.25 -1.72
N ARG A 51 -0.35 3.78 -0.49
CA ARG A 51 0.77 3.94 0.46
C ARG A 51 0.32 3.90 1.91
N GLY A 52 1.24 3.49 2.79
CA GLY A 52 1.12 3.59 4.24
C GLY A 52 1.03 2.24 4.96
N ARG A 53 1.07 2.30 6.30
CA ARG A 53 1.15 1.13 7.19
C ARG A 53 0.04 0.10 7.02
N TRP A 54 -1.10 0.48 6.46
CA TRP A 54 -2.19 -0.46 6.21
C TRP A 54 -1.84 -1.52 5.16
N LEU A 55 -0.96 -1.20 4.20
CA LEU A 55 -0.42 -2.17 3.23
C LEU A 55 0.49 -3.19 3.94
N GLU A 56 1.38 -2.70 4.81
CA GLU A 56 2.27 -3.53 5.63
C GLU A 56 1.46 -4.49 6.52
N GLN A 57 0.39 -3.98 7.15
CA GLN A 57 -0.50 -4.77 8.03
C GLN A 57 -1.21 -5.93 7.31
N VAL A 58 -1.40 -5.84 5.99
CA VAL A 58 -2.03 -6.91 5.19
C VAL A 58 -1.02 -7.72 4.38
N GLY A 59 0.28 -7.56 4.67
CA GLY A 59 1.36 -8.41 4.14
C GLY A 59 2.12 -7.86 2.92
N PHE A 60 1.84 -6.64 2.47
CA PHE A 60 2.65 -6.02 1.42
C PHE A 60 3.97 -5.51 2.01
N ALA A 61 5.09 -5.94 1.44
CA ALA A 61 6.41 -5.43 1.79
C ALA A 61 7.14 -4.88 0.56
N ILE A 62 8.18 -4.09 0.80
CA ILE A 62 9.08 -3.63 -0.27
C ILE A 62 9.76 -4.87 -0.85
N GLY A 63 9.70 -5.04 -2.17
CA GLY A 63 10.26 -6.20 -2.87
C GLY A 63 9.30 -7.40 -2.97
N SER A 64 8.10 -7.35 -2.38
CA SER A 64 7.09 -8.40 -2.57
C SER A 64 6.64 -8.49 -4.04
N LYS A 65 6.54 -9.72 -4.55
CA LYS A 65 5.88 -9.99 -5.84
C LYS A 65 4.36 -9.93 -5.65
N LEU A 66 3.66 -9.33 -6.62
CA LEU A 66 2.21 -9.12 -6.56
C LEU A 66 1.52 -9.75 -7.76
N CYS A 67 0.33 -10.31 -7.55
CA CYS A 67 -0.59 -10.68 -8.60
C CYS A 67 -1.66 -9.59 -8.71
N VAL A 68 -1.90 -9.10 -9.92
CA VAL A 68 -2.93 -8.10 -10.21
C VAL A 68 -3.93 -8.72 -11.17
N THR A 69 -5.15 -8.95 -10.68
CA THR A 69 -6.24 -9.51 -11.48
C THR A 69 -7.29 -8.43 -11.74
N VAL A 70 -7.77 -8.36 -12.98
CA VAL A 70 -8.83 -7.43 -13.40
C VAL A 70 -10.11 -8.23 -13.64
N HIS A 71 -11.19 -7.86 -12.97
CA HIS A 71 -12.51 -8.43 -13.18
C HIS A 71 -13.55 -7.32 -13.30
N ASP A 72 -14.20 -7.24 -14.46
CA ASP A 72 -15.23 -6.24 -14.82
C ASP A 72 -14.80 -4.79 -14.53
N ARG A 73 -14.99 -4.33 -13.29
CA ARG A 73 -14.69 -2.97 -12.79
C ARG A 73 -13.92 -2.97 -11.48
N ALA A 74 -13.33 -4.11 -11.12
CA ALA A 74 -12.57 -4.31 -9.91
C ALA A 74 -11.13 -4.70 -10.24
N LEU A 75 -10.20 -4.12 -9.48
CA LEU A 75 -8.81 -4.50 -9.46
C LEU A 75 -8.53 -5.23 -8.15
N VAL A 76 -8.15 -6.50 -8.24
CA VAL A 76 -7.75 -7.30 -7.08
C VAL A 76 -6.23 -7.40 -7.10
N ILE A 77 -5.59 -6.93 -6.03
CA ILE A 77 -4.14 -6.97 -5.87
C ILE A 77 -3.84 -7.87 -4.67
N THR A 78 -3.08 -8.94 -4.89
CA THR A 78 -2.66 -9.87 -3.84
C THR A 78 -1.15 -9.99 -3.82
N VAL A 79 -0.61 -10.26 -2.63
CA VAL A 79 0.79 -10.65 -2.48
C VAL A 79 0.93 -12.11 -2.89
N ILE A 80 1.87 -12.39 -3.77
CA ILE A 80 2.23 -13.76 -4.14
C ILE A 80 3.08 -14.29 -2.98
N GLY A 81 2.58 -15.33 -2.29
CA GLY A 81 3.38 -16.05 -1.30
C GLY A 81 4.60 -16.70 -1.96
N GLU A 82 5.63 -17.01 -1.17
CA GLU A 82 6.90 -17.56 -1.66
C GLU A 82 6.74 -18.91 -2.41
N GLU A 83 5.59 -19.59 -2.29
CA GLU A 83 5.29 -20.86 -2.97
C GLU A 83 4.53 -20.73 -4.30
N CYS A 84 4.13 -19.53 -4.72
CA CYS A 84 3.48 -19.35 -6.03
C CYS A 84 4.49 -18.89 -7.08
N GLU A 85 5.55 -19.68 -7.28
CA GLU A 85 6.35 -19.58 -8.49
C GLU A 85 5.58 -20.22 -9.67
N GLN A 86 5.33 -19.38 -10.67
CA GLN A 86 5.44 -19.76 -12.07
C GLN A 86 4.30 -20.60 -12.67
N VAL A 87 3.28 -19.91 -13.17
CA VAL A 87 2.52 -20.33 -14.35
C VAL A 87 2.39 -19.16 -15.31
N ASP A 88 3.51 -18.72 -15.89
CA ASP A 88 3.45 -18.03 -17.18
C ASP A 88 4.73 -18.31 -18.00
N GLU A 89 5.05 -19.60 -18.15
CA GLU A 89 5.74 -20.07 -19.35
C GLU A 89 4.70 -20.71 -20.26
N LEU A 90 3.97 -19.89 -21.02
CA LEU A 90 3.32 -20.40 -22.22
C LEU A 90 4.40 -20.67 -23.27
N PRO A 91 4.40 -21.85 -23.91
CA PRO A 91 5.49 -22.27 -24.76
C PRO A 91 5.56 -21.36 -25.99
N ARG A 92 6.77 -20.87 -26.28
CA ARG A 92 7.09 -20.27 -27.58
C ARG A 92 6.63 -21.22 -28.66
N HIS A 93 5.52 -20.89 -29.31
CA HIS A 93 5.07 -21.60 -30.49
C HIS A 93 6.23 -21.55 -31.49
N ARG A 94 6.91 -22.69 -31.62
CA ARG A 94 7.85 -22.97 -32.69
C ARG A 94 7.02 -22.98 -33.96
N ALA A 95 6.89 -21.83 -34.60
CA ALA A 95 6.44 -21.74 -35.98
C ALA A 95 7.53 -22.37 -36.85
N GLY A 96 7.48 -23.71 -36.94
CA GLY A 96 8.20 -24.46 -37.93
C GLY A 96 7.32 -24.62 -39.18
N SER A 97 7.92 -24.27 -40.31
CA SER A 97 7.73 -24.93 -41.61
C SER A 97 6.42 -24.66 -42.37
N ARG A 98 6.48 -23.78 -43.37
CA ARG A 98 6.65 -24.12 -44.79
C ARG A 98 7.11 -22.91 -45.58
#